data_AF-A0A3N6NYU8-F1
#
_entry.id   AF-A0A3N6NYU8-F1
#
_cell.length_a   1.000
_cell.length_b   1.000
_cell.length_c   1.000
_cell.angle_alpha   90.00
_cell.angle_beta   90.00
_cell.angle_gamma   90.00
#
_symmetry.space_group_name_H-M   'P 1'
#
loop_
_entity.id
_entity.type
_entity.pdbx_description
1 polymer ?
#
loop_
_entity_poly.entity_id
_entity_poly.type
_entity_poly.pdbx_seq_one_letter_code
_entity_poly.pdbx_strand_id
1 'polypeptide(L)'
;MSVRTLQPAVDGSVGERNVHDMKARRMNVTRSEVREHLLGVWTLVEWSEQQPGKSKAYPLGEHAIGKIIYTADGHVSAQLARRGRRSFPSGDWRDADKDDAAHAFLSYFGYFGTFSIDTDRHVITHRVEGSWYPNLERDDQQHHYRFENGLLVLDAETERGTVRIVWRRAAAAREKTRIVESVRIAEQADTLARGIGAFSAVGEWHPMLTKVTSEGERNGSRRIAEARDGSRQTERLLEVAPDHRGYRYLIDETAMPVRDYVAEFRIIDDRDGASTVQWSVQFELTMHDAMTAEGIRTFIKTGLDSIATRYGRAAAKARKETTRLRRSQSTCRTNELEVAYEVCGPADGRPLVLVHGWPDDVRCWDKVIDRLSGRNFRIYAPYLRGSGPTRFLRSSTMRSGAIAALTLDLSQFIDVLDLNDVVLGGYDWGARAAYGVAALFPHRLAGVVAAAAGYATAIPASRMPHDLARAYWYEWYAATSNGRTAYRDDRKRLCRYLWQSWSPAWPDRDVEFEAAASSLDNPDWADISLHAYRQRWRDAEGAPDHEDVERRLAEPPTINVPTIMLQGAEDGDDLPVTSEHKERYFGSSYERRLLPGIGHFVPREAPDRFAAAILDIPK
;
A
#
# COMPACT_ATOMS: atom_id res chain seq x y z
N MET A 1 -5.11 -73.57 -49.47
CA MET A 1 -5.09 -73.24 -48.03
C MET A 1 -5.02 -71.73 -47.93
N SER A 2 -6.17 -71.08 -47.75
CA SER A 2 -6.35 -69.64 -48.01
C SER A 2 -6.20 -68.79 -46.75
N VAL A 3 -5.51 -67.66 -46.92
CA VAL A 3 -5.39 -66.57 -45.97
C VAL A 3 -6.68 -65.75 -45.94
N ARG A 4 -7.16 -65.36 -44.76
CA ARG A 4 -8.09 -64.22 -44.54
C ARG A 4 -7.91 -63.62 -43.15
N THR A 5 -7.80 -62.30 -43.13
CA THR A 5 -7.87 -61.38 -41.98
C THR A 5 -9.34 -61.05 -41.65
N LEU A 6 -9.70 -60.77 -40.38
CA LEU A 6 -10.51 -59.62 -39.92
C LEU A 6 -10.98 -59.72 -38.44
N GLN A 7 -10.62 -58.66 -37.68
CA GLN A 7 -11.28 -57.91 -36.58
C GLN A 7 -12.08 -58.53 -35.40
N PRO A 8 -12.13 -57.82 -34.23
CA PRO A 8 -12.76 -58.27 -32.98
C PRO A 8 -14.21 -57.79 -32.82
N ALA A 9 -15.00 -58.53 -32.03
CA ALA A 9 -16.40 -58.25 -31.72
C ALA A 9 -16.62 -57.86 -30.24
N VAL A 10 -17.65 -57.03 -30.07
CA VAL A 10 -18.24 -56.40 -28.88
C VAL A 10 -19.16 -57.37 -28.12
N ASP A 11 -19.30 -57.27 -26.80
CA ASP A 11 -20.61 -57.35 -26.12
C ASP A 11 -20.64 -56.74 -24.69
N GLY A 12 -21.78 -56.12 -24.34
CA GLY A 12 -22.21 -55.71 -22.99
C GLY A 12 -22.66 -56.92 -22.16
N SER A 13 -23.17 -56.85 -20.93
CA SER A 13 -23.90 -55.83 -20.16
C SER A 13 -23.90 -56.25 -18.67
N VAL A 14 -23.72 -55.31 -17.75
CA VAL A 14 -24.66 -54.85 -16.68
C VAL A 14 -25.49 -55.95 -15.98
N GLY A 15 -25.29 -56.09 -14.67
CA GLY A 15 -26.21 -56.77 -13.76
C GLY A 15 -25.72 -56.78 -12.31
N GLU A 16 -26.30 -55.90 -11.49
CA GLU A 16 -26.50 -56.08 -10.04
C GLU A 16 -25.27 -56.12 -9.10
N ARG A 17 -24.66 -54.97 -8.79
CA ARG A 17 -24.07 -54.74 -7.45
C ARG A 17 -24.12 -53.27 -7.09
N ASN A 18 -25.30 -52.78 -6.70
CA ASN A 18 -25.46 -51.41 -6.21
C ASN A 18 -26.57 -51.33 -5.16
N VAL A 19 -26.25 -51.56 -3.88
CA VAL A 19 -27.00 -51.02 -2.73
C VAL A 19 -26.10 -50.82 -1.49
N HIS A 20 -24.97 -51.52 -1.35
CA HIS A 20 -24.14 -51.45 -0.14
C HIS A 20 -22.99 -50.43 -0.15
N ASP A 21 -22.66 -49.82 -1.30
CA ASP A 21 -21.49 -48.93 -1.43
C ASP A 21 -21.82 -47.42 -1.50
N MET A 22 -23.10 -47.06 -1.30
CA MET A 22 -23.55 -45.65 -1.29
C MET A 22 -23.75 -45.05 0.12
N LYS A 23 -23.38 -45.77 1.19
CA LYS A 23 -23.52 -45.29 2.58
C LYS A 23 -22.22 -44.99 3.33
N ALA A 24 -21.05 -45.11 2.69
CA ALA A 24 -19.76 -44.90 3.35
C ALA A 24 -18.86 -43.83 2.69
N ARG A 25 -19.42 -42.88 1.94
CA ARG A 25 -18.75 -41.60 1.64
C ARG A 25 -19.21 -40.53 2.63
N ARG A 26 -18.83 -40.67 3.90
CA ARG A 26 -18.76 -39.51 4.81
C ARG A 26 -17.50 -38.74 4.42
N MET A 27 -17.68 -37.46 4.13
CA MET A 27 -16.59 -36.53 3.83
C MET A 27 -15.65 -36.46 5.05
N ASN A 28 -14.47 -37.08 4.97
CA ASN A 28 -13.39 -36.81 5.91
C ASN A 28 -12.80 -35.45 5.56
N VAL A 29 -13.40 -34.38 6.09
CA VAL A 29 -12.85 -33.03 6.00
C VAL A 29 -11.53 -33.03 6.78
N THR A 30 -10.44 -32.64 6.12
CA THR A 30 -9.11 -32.63 6.73
C THR A 30 -8.96 -31.49 7.73
N ARG A 31 -8.07 -31.66 8.71
CA ARG A 31 -7.72 -30.60 9.69
C ARG A 31 -7.29 -29.28 9.03
N SER A 32 -6.65 -29.36 7.86
CA SER A 32 -6.24 -28.17 7.09
C SER A 32 -7.44 -27.41 6.54
N GLU A 33 -8.42 -28.10 5.94
CA GLU A 33 -9.63 -27.47 5.39
C GLU A 33 -10.45 -26.80 6.49
N VAL A 34 -10.65 -27.46 7.63
CA VAL A 34 -11.35 -26.85 8.78
C VAL A 34 -10.61 -25.63 9.29
N ARG A 35 -9.27 -25.71 9.39
CA ARG A 35 -8.44 -24.58 9.81
C ARG A 35 -8.62 -23.41 8.85
N GLU A 36 -8.48 -23.61 7.54
CA GLU A 36 -8.67 -22.56 6.53
C GLU A 36 -10.04 -21.89 6.62
N HIS A 37 -11.11 -22.68 6.83
CA HIS A 37 -12.45 -22.14 6.98
C HIS A 37 -12.59 -21.29 8.24
N LEU A 38 -11.95 -21.69 9.34
CA LEU A 38 -11.98 -21.02 10.64
C LEU A 38 -11.17 -19.72 10.66
N LEU A 39 -10.06 -19.63 9.91
CA LEU A 39 -9.17 -18.48 9.92
C LEU A 39 -9.85 -17.17 9.48
N GLY A 40 -9.48 -16.09 10.17
CA GLY A 40 -9.94 -14.73 9.90
C GLY A 40 -10.81 -14.15 11.01
N VAL A 41 -11.50 -13.07 10.66
CA VAL A 41 -12.34 -12.31 11.59
C VAL A 41 -13.80 -12.71 11.39
N TRP A 42 -14.49 -12.96 12.49
CA TRP A 42 -15.91 -13.23 12.53
C TRP A 42 -16.64 -12.19 13.37
N THR A 43 -17.90 -11.92 13.04
CA THR A 43 -18.77 -10.97 13.74
C THR A 43 -19.92 -11.73 14.38
N LEU A 44 -20.22 -11.39 15.64
CA LEU A 44 -21.28 -12.04 16.40
C LEU A 44 -22.62 -11.87 15.70
N VAL A 45 -23.34 -12.98 15.54
CA VAL A 45 -24.76 -13.02 15.14
C VAL A 45 -25.61 -13.24 16.38
N GLU A 46 -25.21 -14.17 17.23
CA GLU A 46 -25.98 -14.55 18.41
C GLU A 46 -25.07 -15.13 19.50
N TRP A 47 -25.38 -14.82 20.76
CA TRP A 47 -24.93 -15.60 21.91
C TRP A 47 -26.15 -15.91 22.79
N SER A 48 -26.48 -17.20 22.91
CA SER A 48 -27.60 -17.66 23.72
C SER A 48 -27.23 -18.81 24.64
N GLU A 49 -28.03 -18.95 25.70
CA GLU A 49 -27.95 -20.04 26.67
C GLU A 49 -29.33 -20.65 26.84
N GLN A 50 -29.39 -21.98 26.86
CA GLN A 50 -30.62 -22.75 27.01
C GLN A 50 -30.48 -23.69 28.20
N GLN A 51 -31.18 -23.39 29.30
CA GLN A 51 -31.28 -24.29 30.45
C GLN A 51 -32.47 -25.25 30.27
N PRO A 52 -32.41 -26.49 30.79
CA PRO A 52 -33.54 -27.41 30.76
C PRO A 52 -34.79 -26.79 31.42
N GLY A 53 -35.91 -26.78 30.70
CA GLY A 53 -37.20 -26.28 31.21
C GLY A 53 -37.34 -24.76 31.35
N LYS A 54 -36.35 -23.96 30.94
CA LYS A 54 -36.42 -22.48 30.95
C LYS A 54 -36.48 -21.90 29.53
N SER A 55 -36.90 -20.64 29.42
CA SER A 55 -36.78 -19.90 28.16
C SER A 55 -35.31 -19.63 27.81
N LYS A 56 -35.02 -19.55 26.50
CA LYS A 56 -33.73 -19.13 25.96
C LYS A 56 -33.31 -17.77 26.52
N ALA A 57 -32.08 -17.66 27.00
CA ALA A 57 -31.51 -16.43 27.55
C ALA A 57 -30.38 -15.90 26.66
N TYR A 58 -30.14 -14.59 26.72
CA TYR A 58 -29.09 -13.90 25.96
C TYR A 58 -28.20 -13.10 26.94
N PRO A 59 -27.02 -13.61 27.33
CA PRO A 59 -26.21 -13.03 28.42
C PRO A 59 -25.90 -11.54 28.24
N LEU A 60 -25.62 -11.11 27.00
CA LEU A 60 -25.35 -9.71 26.65
C LEU A 60 -26.52 -9.03 25.91
N GLY A 61 -27.71 -9.65 25.93
CA GLY A 61 -28.91 -9.21 25.21
C GLY A 61 -28.99 -9.74 23.77
N GLU A 62 -30.20 -9.73 23.20
CA GLU A 62 -30.53 -10.27 21.86
C GLU A 62 -29.78 -9.60 20.71
N HIS A 63 -29.26 -8.39 20.93
CA HIS A 63 -28.56 -7.60 19.92
C HIS A 63 -27.10 -7.35 20.28
N ALA A 64 -26.50 -8.23 21.08
CA ALA A 64 -25.09 -8.17 21.42
C ALA A 64 -24.21 -8.05 20.15
N ILE A 65 -23.09 -7.36 20.30
CA ILE A 65 -22.10 -7.20 19.24
C ILE A 65 -20.82 -7.91 19.68
N GLY A 66 -20.02 -8.38 18.74
CA GLY A 66 -18.75 -9.00 19.08
C GLY A 66 -17.93 -9.38 17.87
N LYS A 67 -16.66 -9.69 18.12
CA LYS A 67 -15.72 -10.25 17.17
C LYS A 67 -15.01 -11.44 17.78
N ILE A 68 -14.74 -12.46 16.98
CA ILE A 68 -13.75 -13.49 17.28
C ILE A 68 -12.77 -13.58 16.12
N ILE A 69 -11.49 -13.67 16.42
CA ILE A 69 -10.40 -13.68 15.45
C ILE A 69 -9.63 -14.97 15.64
N TYR A 70 -9.44 -15.72 14.55
CA TYR A 70 -8.55 -16.87 14.49
C TYR A 70 -7.39 -16.57 13.54
N THR A 71 -6.16 -16.65 14.03
CA THR A 71 -4.96 -16.31 13.25
C THR A 71 -4.26 -17.55 12.70
N ALA A 72 -3.54 -17.38 11.59
CA ALA A 72 -2.87 -18.49 10.89
C ALA A 72 -1.79 -19.16 11.75
N ASP A 73 -1.18 -18.43 12.68
CA ASP A 73 -0.19 -18.89 13.65
C ASP A 73 -0.80 -19.55 14.90
N GLY A 74 -2.13 -19.66 15.00
CA GLY A 74 -2.81 -20.49 16.01
C GLY A 74 -3.37 -19.76 17.23
N HIS A 75 -3.52 -18.44 17.17
CA HIS A 75 -4.10 -17.64 18.24
C HIS A 75 -5.60 -17.39 18.03
N VAL A 76 -6.31 -17.20 19.14
CA VAL A 76 -7.72 -16.82 19.19
C VAL A 76 -7.91 -15.62 20.11
N SER A 77 -8.75 -14.67 19.69
CA SER A 77 -9.19 -13.55 20.53
C SER A 77 -10.67 -13.30 20.32
N ALA A 78 -11.46 -13.36 21.39
CA ALA A 78 -12.90 -13.12 21.36
C ALA A 78 -13.25 -11.91 22.21
N GLN A 79 -14.09 -11.02 21.67
CA GLN A 79 -14.58 -9.81 22.33
C GLN A 79 -16.06 -9.65 22.04
N LEU A 80 -16.89 -9.62 23.08
CA LEU A 80 -18.34 -9.53 23.00
C LEU A 80 -18.82 -8.42 23.93
N ALA A 81 -19.87 -7.72 23.55
CA ALA A 81 -20.41 -6.59 24.30
C ALA A 81 -21.92 -6.50 24.13
N ARG A 82 -22.60 -6.04 25.18
CA ARG A 82 -23.97 -5.53 25.04
C ARG A 82 -23.95 -4.35 24.06
N ARG A 83 -24.96 -4.24 23.20
CA ARG A 83 -25.08 -3.07 22.30
C ARG A 83 -25.61 -1.86 23.05
N GLY A 84 -25.10 -0.67 22.75
CA GLY A 84 -25.53 0.58 23.38
C GLY A 84 -25.08 0.72 24.84
N ARG A 85 -23.88 0.24 25.18
CA ARG A 85 -23.31 0.39 26.53
C ARG A 85 -23.28 1.87 26.94
N ARG A 86 -23.68 2.13 28.19
CA ARG A 86 -23.61 3.44 28.83
C ARG A 86 -22.16 3.94 28.83
N SER A 87 -21.97 5.22 28.52
CA SER A 87 -20.66 5.89 28.62
C SER A 87 -20.41 6.35 30.06
N PHE A 88 -19.14 6.39 30.49
CA PHE A 88 -18.76 6.97 31.77
C PHE A 88 -19.00 8.49 31.75
N PRO A 89 -19.70 9.07 32.74
CA PRO A 89 -19.98 10.50 32.79
C PRO A 89 -18.73 11.40 32.77
N SER A 90 -17.63 10.95 33.38
CA SER A 90 -16.34 11.64 33.41
C SER A 90 -15.60 11.61 32.05
N GLY A 91 -15.95 10.67 31.16
CA GLY A 91 -15.18 10.36 29.96
C GLY A 91 -13.88 9.57 30.23
N ASP A 92 -13.53 9.29 31.48
CA ASP A 92 -12.33 8.56 31.89
C ASP A 92 -12.70 7.37 32.78
N TRP A 93 -12.36 6.16 32.35
CA TRP A 93 -12.71 4.92 33.05
C TRP A 93 -12.03 4.78 34.43
N ARG A 94 -10.93 5.52 34.64
CA ARG A 94 -10.19 5.52 35.92
C ARG A 94 -10.97 6.24 37.04
N ASP A 95 -11.89 7.11 36.65
CA ASP A 95 -12.75 7.88 37.56
C ASP A 95 -14.15 7.26 37.69
N ALA A 96 -14.35 6.06 37.15
CA ALA A 96 -15.64 5.38 37.22
C ALA A 96 -16.01 5.08 38.68
N ASP A 97 -17.25 5.45 39.05
CA ASP A 97 -17.81 4.99 40.31
C ASP A 97 -18.09 3.47 40.27
N LYS A 98 -18.48 2.91 41.42
CA LYS A 98 -18.70 1.47 41.56
C LYS A 98 -19.81 0.95 40.65
N ASP A 99 -20.86 1.72 40.44
CA ASP A 99 -22.04 1.29 39.69
C ASP A 99 -21.74 1.32 38.19
N ASP A 100 -21.06 2.37 37.72
CA ASP A 100 -20.62 2.50 36.34
C ASP A 100 -19.54 1.45 36.01
N ALA A 101 -18.60 1.18 36.93
CA ALA A 101 -17.61 0.13 36.77
C ALA A 101 -18.25 -1.26 36.71
N ALA A 102 -19.21 -1.57 37.60
CA ALA A 102 -19.93 -2.83 37.60
C ALA A 102 -20.75 -3.01 36.31
N HIS A 103 -21.43 -1.96 35.85
CA HIS A 103 -22.17 -2.00 34.59
C HIS A 103 -21.22 -2.22 33.39
N ALA A 104 -20.08 -1.52 33.35
CA ALA A 104 -19.09 -1.70 32.30
C ALA A 104 -18.54 -3.14 32.28
N PHE A 105 -18.26 -3.71 33.46
CA PHE A 105 -17.79 -5.09 33.64
C PHE A 105 -18.83 -6.12 33.16
N LEU A 106 -20.08 -6.04 33.65
CA LEU A 106 -21.14 -7.00 33.33
C LEU A 106 -21.67 -6.90 31.89
N SER A 107 -21.31 -5.84 31.16
CA SER A 107 -21.76 -5.59 29.78
C SER A 107 -20.72 -5.93 28.72
N TYR A 108 -19.58 -6.51 29.10
CA TYR A 108 -18.50 -6.94 28.21
C TYR A 108 -18.04 -8.35 28.54
N PHE A 109 -17.69 -9.13 27.52
CA PHE A 109 -17.06 -10.42 27.69
C PHE A 109 -15.89 -10.59 26.72
N GLY A 110 -14.68 -10.88 27.22
CA GLY A 110 -13.47 -10.97 26.41
C GLY A 110 -12.44 -11.99 26.88
N TYR A 111 -11.71 -12.59 25.95
CA TYR A 111 -10.54 -13.42 26.26
C TYR A 111 -9.62 -13.55 25.05
N PHE A 112 -8.38 -13.97 25.29
CA PHE A 112 -7.43 -14.35 24.26
C PHE A 112 -6.64 -15.60 24.66
N GLY A 113 -6.02 -16.25 23.69
CA GLY A 113 -5.10 -17.36 23.88
C GLY A 113 -4.86 -18.13 22.59
N THR A 114 -4.75 -19.45 22.67
CA THR A 114 -4.48 -20.35 21.52
C THR A 114 -5.65 -21.27 21.24
N PHE A 115 -5.69 -21.86 20.03
CA PHE A 115 -6.73 -22.85 19.68
C PHE A 115 -6.18 -24.10 19.02
N SER A 116 -6.86 -25.23 19.27
CA SER A 116 -6.65 -26.50 18.57
C SER A 116 -7.95 -27.03 17.99
N ILE A 117 -7.85 -27.83 16.93
CA ILE A 117 -8.99 -28.42 16.21
C ILE A 117 -8.86 -29.94 16.27
N ASP A 118 -9.89 -30.60 16.76
CA ASP A 118 -10.13 -32.04 16.66
C ASP A 118 -11.24 -32.26 15.63
N THR A 119 -10.86 -32.74 14.44
CA THR A 119 -11.78 -32.94 13.32
C THR A 119 -12.65 -34.19 13.47
N ASP A 120 -12.19 -35.18 14.23
CA ASP A 120 -12.92 -36.44 14.40
C ASP A 120 -14.10 -36.24 15.37
N ARG A 121 -13.88 -35.42 16.40
CA ARG A 121 -14.91 -35.05 17.39
C ARG A 121 -15.70 -33.79 17.02
N HIS A 122 -15.29 -33.10 15.95
CA HIS A 122 -15.79 -31.79 15.56
C HIS A 122 -15.71 -30.76 16.71
N VAL A 123 -14.56 -30.70 17.39
CA VAL A 123 -14.32 -29.83 18.54
C VAL A 123 -13.20 -28.82 18.26
N ILE A 124 -13.46 -27.55 18.53
CA ILE A 124 -12.44 -26.52 18.68
C ILE A 124 -12.21 -26.34 20.18
N THR A 125 -10.95 -26.33 20.61
CA THR A 125 -10.58 -26.04 21.99
C THR A 125 -9.86 -24.70 22.04
N HIS A 126 -10.33 -23.75 22.84
CA HIS A 126 -9.61 -22.52 23.15
C HIS A 126 -8.91 -22.68 24.50
N ARG A 127 -7.58 -22.54 24.48
CA ARG A 127 -6.79 -22.43 25.70
C ARG A 127 -6.65 -20.95 26.03
N VAL A 128 -7.29 -20.53 27.11
CA VAL A 128 -7.35 -19.12 27.50
C VAL A 128 -6.09 -18.73 28.25
N GLU A 129 -5.41 -17.69 27.77
CA GLU A 129 -4.20 -17.12 28.38
C GLU A 129 -4.51 -15.86 29.20
N GLY A 130 -5.59 -15.16 28.86
CA GLY A 130 -6.08 -14.02 29.63
C GLY A 130 -7.55 -13.75 29.39
N SER A 131 -8.29 -13.43 30.45
CA SER A 131 -9.70 -13.03 30.38
C SER A 131 -10.05 -11.99 31.45
N TRP A 132 -11.06 -11.15 31.17
CA TRP A 132 -11.66 -10.32 32.22
C TRP A 132 -12.37 -11.16 33.30
N TYR A 133 -12.75 -12.40 32.99
CA TYR A 133 -13.27 -13.38 33.94
C TYR A 133 -12.15 -14.38 34.29
N PRO A 134 -11.42 -14.19 35.40
CA PRO A 134 -10.15 -14.91 35.64
C PRO A 134 -10.30 -16.43 35.75
N ASN A 135 -11.50 -16.92 36.10
CA ASN A 135 -11.73 -18.35 36.21
C ASN A 135 -11.68 -19.06 34.84
N LEU A 136 -11.83 -18.32 33.73
CA LEU A 136 -11.77 -18.88 32.38
C LEU A 136 -10.35 -19.35 32.00
N GLU A 137 -9.31 -18.79 32.62
CA GLU A 137 -7.90 -19.14 32.36
C GLU A 137 -7.53 -20.53 32.88
N ARG A 138 -8.37 -21.12 33.74
CA ARG A 138 -8.08 -22.41 34.39
C ARG A 138 -8.56 -23.61 33.58
N ASP A 139 -9.43 -23.40 32.61
CA ASP A 139 -10.13 -24.46 31.89
C ASP A 139 -10.07 -24.26 30.36
N ASP A 140 -9.73 -25.32 29.64
CA ASP A 140 -9.80 -25.37 28.18
C ASP A 140 -11.27 -25.29 27.73
N GLN A 141 -11.62 -24.27 26.94
CA GLN A 141 -12.98 -24.06 26.46
C GLN A 141 -13.23 -24.91 25.20
N GLN A 142 -14.03 -25.96 25.35
CA GLN A 142 -14.35 -26.86 24.23
C GLN A 142 -15.68 -26.48 23.58
N HIS A 143 -15.64 -26.32 22.26
CA HIS A 143 -16.79 -25.97 21.44
C HIS A 143 -16.97 -26.98 20.32
N HIS A 144 -18.15 -27.58 20.21
CA HIS A 144 -18.56 -28.31 19.03
C HIS A 144 -18.82 -27.31 17.89
N TYR A 145 -18.08 -27.42 16.80
CA TYR A 145 -18.15 -26.47 15.69
C TYR A 145 -18.95 -27.03 14.50
N ARG A 146 -19.69 -26.14 13.84
CA ARG A 146 -20.33 -26.41 12.54
C ARG A 146 -20.25 -25.18 11.65
N PHE A 147 -20.10 -25.41 10.35
CA PHE A 147 -20.21 -24.37 9.32
C PHE A 147 -21.51 -24.55 8.56
N GLU A 148 -22.44 -23.62 8.70
CA GLU A 148 -23.79 -23.72 8.11
C GLU A 148 -24.16 -22.38 7.47
N ASN A 149 -24.48 -22.38 6.17
CA ASN A 149 -24.94 -21.18 5.44
C ASN A 149 -24.01 -19.95 5.59
N GLY A 150 -22.68 -20.17 5.61
CA GLY A 150 -21.69 -19.10 5.80
C GLY A 150 -21.54 -18.61 7.25
N LEU A 151 -22.16 -19.29 8.20
CA LEU A 151 -22.02 -19.05 9.64
C LEU A 151 -21.09 -20.08 10.27
N LEU A 152 -20.38 -19.66 11.31
CA LEU A 152 -19.69 -20.52 12.26
C LEU A 152 -20.55 -20.63 13.52
N VAL A 153 -21.00 -21.84 13.83
CA VAL A 153 -21.75 -22.17 15.05
C VAL A 153 -20.81 -22.86 16.01
N LEU A 154 -20.73 -22.36 17.24
CA LEU A 154 -19.99 -22.94 18.36
C LEU A 154 -20.97 -23.28 19.48
N ASP A 155 -21.12 -24.57 19.76
CA ASP A 155 -21.94 -25.07 20.88
C ASP A 155 -21.04 -25.60 22.00
N ALA A 156 -21.38 -25.33 23.26
CA ALA A 156 -20.71 -25.90 24.43
C ALA A 156 -21.74 -26.37 25.45
N GLU A 157 -21.49 -27.53 26.06
CA GLU A 157 -22.28 -28.02 27.19
C GLU A 157 -21.66 -27.53 28.50
N THR A 158 -22.49 -26.96 29.37
CA THR A 158 -22.08 -26.49 30.69
C THR A 158 -22.97 -27.12 31.75
N GLU A 159 -22.55 -27.06 33.02
CA GLU A 159 -23.37 -27.51 34.16
C GLU A 159 -24.73 -26.80 34.24
N ARG A 160 -24.86 -25.62 33.60
CA ARG A 160 -26.07 -24.80 33.60
C ARG A 160 -26.95 -25.00 32.37
N GLY A 161 -26.53 -25.81 31.40
CA GLY A 161 -27.21 -26.04 30.13
C GLY A 161 -26.31 -25.80 28.92
N THR A 162 -26.93 -25.69 27.75
CA THR A 162 -26.20 -25.56 26.47
C THR A 162 -25.98 -24.09 26.13
N VAL A 163 -24.76 -23.73 25.77
CA VAL A 163 -24.36 -22.42 25.25
C VAL A 163 -24.20 -22.51 23.75
N ARG A 164 -24.76 -21.55 23.01
CA ARG A 164 -24.58 -21.42 21.57
C ARG A 164 -24.07 -20.03 21.21
N ILE A 165 -23.03 -19.98 20.41
CA ILE A 165 -22.50 -18.75 19.84
C ILE A 165 -22.45 -18.88 18.32
N VAL A 166 -23.18 -18.02 17.63
CA VAL A 166 -23.26 -17.99 16.17
C VAL A 166 -22.49 -16.78 15.67
N TRP A 167 -21.64 -17.02 14.69
CA TRP A 167 -20.79 -16.02 14.08
C TRP A 167 -20.99 -16.01 12.57
N ARG A 168 -20.93 -14.83 11.96
CA ARG A 168 -20.82 -14.68 10.50
C ARG A 168 -19.43 -14.20 10.15
N ARG A 169 -18.91 -14.58 8.99
CA ARG A 169 -17.63 -14.03 8.52
C ARG A 169 -17.73 -12.51 8.48
N ALA A 170 -16.77 -11.81 9.09
CA ALA A 170 -16.76 -10.36 9.04
C ALA A 170 -16.63 -9.95 7.57
N ALA A 171 -17.45 -8.98 7.15
CA ALA A 171 -17.23 -8.36 5.85
C ALA A 171 -15.79 -7.80 5.85
N ALA A 172 -15.04 -8.03 4.78
CA ALA A 172 -13.80 -7.30 4.55
C ALA A 172 -14.08 -5.80 4.75
N ALA A 173 -13.16 -5.06 5.38
CA ALA A 173 -13.27 -3.61 5.43
C ALA A 173 -13.36 -3.13 3.97
N ARG A 174 -14.56 -2.71 3.56
CA ARG A 174 -14.81 -2.36 2.16
C ARG A 174 -14.25 -0.97 1.95
N GLU A 175 -13.39 -0.85 0.95
CA GLU A 175 -12.72 0.39 0.59
C GLU A 175 -13.76 1.47 0.27
N LYS A 176 -13.70 2.60 0.97
CA LYS A 176 -14.57 3.74 0.68
C LYS A 176 -13.95 4.55 -0.45
N THR A 177 -14.65 4.66 -1.57
CA THR A 177 -14.25 5.53 -2.68
C THR A 177 -14.44 6.99 -2.26
N ARG A 178 -13.41 7.82 -2.46
CA ARG A 178 -13.46 9.27 -2.24
C ARG A 178 -13.18 10.01 -3.53
N ILE A 179 -14.05 10.95 -3.89
CA ILE A 179 -13.88 11.83 -5.04
C ILE A 179 -13.87 13.27 -4.52
N VAL A 180 -12.90 14.07 -4.97
CA VAL A 180 -12.80 15.50 -4.65
C VAL A 180 -12.52 16.23 -5.95
N GLU A 181 -13.39 17.17 -6.30
CA GLU A 181 -13.22 18.04 -7.46
C GLU A 181 -13.36 19.49 -7.02
N SER A 182 -12.71 20.40 -7.73
CA SER A 182 -12.78 21.83 -7.42
C SER A 182 -12.55 22.67 -8.67
N VAL A 183 -13.15 23.86 -8.68
CA VAL A 183 -12.92 24.88 -9.71
C VAL A 183 -12.68 26.24 -9.07
N ARG A 184 -11.81 27.03 -9.68
CA ARG A 184 -11.53 28.41 -9.23
C ARG A 184 -12.33 29.40 -10.07
N ILE A 185 -13.00 30.32 -9.40
CA ILE A 185 -13.98 31.25 -9.96
C ILE A 185 -13.50 32.67 -9.71
N ALA A 186 -13.61 33.53 -10.73
CA ALA A 186 -13.18 34.94 -10.70
C ALA A 186 -14.16 35.84 -9.92
N GLU A 187 -14.70 35.33 -8.81
CA GLU A 187 -15.77 35.96 -8.06
C GLU A 187 -15.56 35.71 -6.55
N GLN A 188 -16.05 36.63 -5.74
CA GLN A 188 -15.91 36.62 -4.29
C GLN A 188 -16.81 35.56 -3.65
N ALA A 189 -16.34 35.00 -2.53
CA ALA A 189 -16.99 33.87 -1.88
C ALA A 189 -18.41 34.21 -1.40
N ASP A 190 -18.66 35.44 -0.96
CA ASP A 190 -20.00 35.89 -0.53
C ASP A 190 -20.98 36.03 -1.70
N THR A 191 -20.51 36.45 -2.88
CA THR A 191 -21.34 36.51 -4.09
C THR A 191 -21.72 35.11 -4.53
N LEU A 192 -20.76 34.18 -4.51
CA LEU A 192 -21.03 32.78 -4.81
C LEU A 192 -21.94 32.13 -3.77
N ALA A 193 -21.74 32.38 -2.47
CA ALA A 193 -22.60 31.84 -1.43
C ALA A 193 -24.08 32.21 -1.63
N ARG A 194 -24.37 33.45 -2.04
CA ARG A 194 -25.74 33.89 -2.38
C ARG A 194 -26.30 33.22 -3.63
N GLY A 195 -25.47 32.92 -4.62
CA GLY A 195 -25.90 32.42 -5.92
C GLY A 195 -25.93 30.89 -6.07
N ILE A 196 -25.09 30.17 -5.32
CA ILE A 196 -24.93 28.70 -5.46
C ILE A 196 -24.81 27.96 -4.12
N GLY A 197 -24.69 28.68 -3.00
CA GLY A 197 -24.39 28.09 -1.68
C GLY A 197 -25.57 27.41 -0.99
N ALA A 198 -26.80 27.66 -1.43
CA ALA A 198 -27.99 27.02 -0.87
C ALA A 198 -28.13 25.55 -1.33
N PHE A 199 -28.56 24.68 -0.43
CA PHE A 199 -28.80 23.26 -0.73
C PHE A 199 -29.88 23.09 -1.80
N SER A 200 -30.92 23.94 -1.85
CA SER A 200 -31.93 23.88 -2.91
C SER A 200 -31.43 24.37 -4.27
N ALA A 201 -30.38 25.20 -4.31
CA ALA A 201 -29.97 25.91 -5.53
C ALA A 201 -29.29 25.03 -6.58
N VAL A 202 -28.93 23.78 -6.25
CA VAL A 202 -28.26 22.87 -7.20
C VAL A 202 -29.02 22.70 -8.52
N GLY A 203 -30.35 22.76 -8.49
CA GLY A 203 -31.19 22.67 -9.69
C GLY A 203 -31.07 23.87 -10.64
N GLU A 204 -30.59 25.01 -10.16
CA GLU A 204 -30.47 26.24 -10.94
C GLU A 204 -29.15 26.33 -11.72
N TRP A 205 -28.14 25.55 -11.32
CA TRP A 205 -26.81 25.62 -11.90
C TRP A 205 -26.26 24.27 -12.38
N HIS A 206 -26.84 23.13 -12.00
CA HIS A 206 -26.37 21.83 -12.44
C HIS A 206 -27.07 21.35 -13.72
N PRO A 207 -26.38 21.26 -14.87
CA PRO A 207 -27.04 21.09 -16.17
C PRO A 207 -27.59 19.67 -16.41
N MET A 208 -27.13 18.67 -15.64
CA MET A 208 -27.65 17.30 -15.69
C MET A 208 -28.96 17.12 -14.90
N LEU A 209 -29.34 18.07 -14.06
CA LEU A 209 -30.60 18.05 -13.33
C LEU A 209 -31.67 18.79 -14.11
N THR A 210 -32.88 18.22 -14.16
CA THR A 210 -34.05 18.82 -14.81
C THR A 210 -35.01 19.42 -13.81
N LYS A 211 -35.06 18.87 -12.60
CA LYS A 211 -35.95 19.33 -11.54
C LYS A 211 -35.34 19.05 -10.17
N VAL A 212 -35.44 20.03 -9.28
CA VAL A 212 -35.10 19.88 -7.86
C VAL A 212 -36.24 20.43 -7.02
N THR A 213 -36.71 19.63 -6.06
CA THR A 213 -37.70 20.06 -5.07
C THR A 213 -37.10 19.91 -3.68
N SER A 214 -37.12 20.97 -2.86
CA SER A 214 -36.51 20.99 -1.53
C SER A 214 -37.55 21.34 -0.45
N GLU A 215 -37.39 20.75 0.73
CA GLU A 215 -38.14 21.06 1.95
C GLU A 215 -37.58 22.28 2.71
N GLY A 216 -36.42 22.79 2.29
CA GLY A 216 -35.76 23.97 2.86
C GLY A 216 -34.26 23.76 3.15
N GLU A 217 -33.71 24.63 3.99
CA GLU A 217 -32.26 24.77 4.24
C GLU A 217 -31.85 24.43 5.69
N ARG A 218 -32.71 23.76 6.45
CA ARG A 218 -32.40 23.37 7.84
C ARG A 218 -31.76 22.00 7.89
N ASN A 219 -30.92 21.73 8.89
CA ASN A 219 -30.41 20.38 9.13
C ASN A 219 -31.58 19.38 9.21
N GLY A 220 -31.49 18.32 8.42
CA GLY A 220 -32.55 17.32 8.25
C GLY A 220 -33.48 17.55 7.07
N SER A 221 -33.51 18.75 6.45
CA SER A 221 -34.31 19.02 5.25
C SER A 221 -33.90 18.11 4.09
N ARG A 222 -34.88 17.62 3.33
CA ARG A 222 -34.64 16.80 2.14
C ARG A 222 -34.79 17.58 0.84
N ARG A 223 -34.02 17.18 -0.17
CA ARG A 223 -34.27 17.52 -1.58
C ARG A 223 -34.42 16.27 -2.42
N ILE A 224 -35.26 16.35 -3.45
CA ILE A 224 -35.37 15.33 -4.50
C ILE A 224 -34.81 15.96 -5.77
N ALA A 225 -33.76 15.34 -6.33
CA ALA A 225 -33.14 15.75 -7.58
C ALA A 225 -33.47 14.74 -8.68
N GLU A 226 -33.99 15.24 -9.81
CA GLU A 226 -34.35 14.46 -10.98
C GLU A 226 -33.40 14.80 -12.13
N ALA A 227 -32.81 13.78 -12.75
CA ALA A 227 -31.92 13.92 -13.88
C ALA A 227 -32.66 13.77 -15.22
N ARG A 228 -31.96 14.07 -16.32
CA ARG A 228 -32.53 14.00 -17.69
C ARG A 228 -32.95 12.60 -18.12
N ASP A 229 -32.30 11.57 -17.59
CA ASP A 229 -32.63 10.17 -17.86
C ASP A 229 -33.83 9.67 -17.02
N GLY A 230 -34.47 10.55 -16.24
CA GLY A 230 -35.58 10.24 -15.36
C GLY A 230 -35.18 9.62 -14.02
N SER A 231 -33.87 9.41 -13.78
CA SER A 231 -33.39 8.95 -12.49
C SER A 231 -33.64 10.00 -11.41
N ARG A 232 -33.96 9.53 -10.20
CA ARG A 232 -34.27 10.37 -9.04
C ARG A 232 -33.42 9.98 -7.86
N GLN A 233 -32.97 10.97 -7.09
CA GLN A 233 -32.29 10.77 -5.82
C GLN A 233 -32.87 11.68 -4.75
N THR A 234 -33.07 11.10 -3.56
CA THR A 234 -33.50 11.82 -2.36
C THR A 234 -32.28 12.03 -1.48
N GLU A 235 -32.04 13.28 -1.11
CA GLU A 235 -30.86 13.69 -0.36
C GLU A 235 -31.26 14.44 0.90
N ARG A 236 -30.52 14.22 1.99
CA ARG A 236 -30.79 14.83 3.28
C ARG A 236 -29.63 15.71 3.73
N LEU A 237 -29.94 16.96 4.00
CA LEU A 237 -29.01 17.94 4.54
C LEU A 237 -28.60 17.55 5.96
N LEU A 238 -27.30 17.42 6.20
CA LEU A 238 -26.74 17.10 7.53
C LEU A 238 -26.35 18.37 8.28
N GLU A 239 -25.72 19.29 7.56
CA GLU A 239 -25.07 20.46 8.16
C GLU A 239 -24.93 21.57 7.12
N VAL A 240 -25.17 22.80 7.55
CA VAL A 240 -24.89 24.03 6.78
C VAL A 240 -23.85 24.82 7.55
N ALA A 241 -22.80 25.26 6.87
CA ALA A 241 -21.78 26.12 7.46
C ALA A 241 -22.42 27.45 7.91
N PRO A 242 -22.06 28.02 9.07
CA PRO A 242 -22.66 29.26 9.58
C PRO A 242 -22.53 30.47 8.65
N ASP A 243 -21.53 30.48 7.78
CA ASP A 243 -21.28 31.51 6.77
C ASP A 243 -22.02 31.25 5.44
N HIS A 244 -22.81 30.19 5.37
CA HIS A 244 -23.49 29.71 4.16
C HIS A 244 -22.54 29.42 2.98
N ARG A 245 -21.24 29.25 3.25
CA ARG A 245 -20.22 28.92 2.24
C ARG A 245 -20.01 27.42 2.08
N GLY A 246 -20.90 26.60 2.64
CA GLY A 246 -20.87 25.18 2.40
C GLY A 246 -21.97 24.42 3.12
N TYR A 247 -22.18 23.19 2.68
CA TYR A 247 -23.11 22.27 3.30
C TYR A 247 -22.66 20.83 3.10
N ARG A 248 -23.11 19.95 3.99
CA ARG A 248 -22.87 18.52 3.94
C ARG A 248 -24.19 17.78 3.91
N TYR A 249 -24.29 16.76 3.08
CA TYR A 249 -25.52 15.98 2.91
C TYR A 249 -25.20 14.51 2.68
N LEU A 250 -26.22 13.65 2.85
CA LEU A 250 -26.18 12.26 2.45
C LEU A 250 -27.26 11.96 1.41
N ILE A 251 -27.14 10.82 0.74
CA ILE A 251 -28.20 10.28 -0.11
C ILE A 251 -29.02 9.29 0.72
N ASP A 252 -30.31 9.57 0.87
CA ASP A 252 -31.28 8.66 1.51
C ASP A 252 -31.72 7.56 0.52
N GLU A 253 -31.99 7.94 -0.73
CA GLU A 253 -32.51 7.03 -1.76
C GLU A 253 -31.86 7.35 -3.10
N THR A 254 -31.36 6.34 -3.79
CA THR A 254 -30.79 6.47 -5.14
C THR A 254 -30.86 5.16 -5.92
N ALA A 255 -30.92 5.27 -7.24
CA ALA A 255 -30.76 4.13 -8.15
C ALA A 255 -29.28 3.76 -8.38
N MET A 256 -28.33 4.61 -7.97
CA MET A 256 -26.89 4.34 -8.08
C MET A 256 -26.50 3.16 -7.19
N PRO A 257 -25.59 2.26 -7.63
CA PRO A 257 -25.12 1.13 -6.82
C PRO A 257 -24.08 1.60 -5.78
N VAL A 258 -24.51 2.49 -4.88
CA VAL A 258 -23.70 3.06 -3.80
C VAL A 258 -24.41 2.99 -2.46
N ARG A 259 -23.65 2.98 -1.37
CA ARG A 259 -24.15 3.11 0.01
C ARG A 259 -23.24 4.02 0.82
N ASP A 260 -23.74 4.46 1.98
CA ASP A 260 -23.02 5.34 2.90
C ASP A 260 -22.46 6.61 2.21
N TYR A 261 -23.21 7.11 1.22
CA TYR A 261 -22.82 8.26 0.42
C TYR A 261 -22.96 9.53 1.23
N VAL A 262 -21.84 10.25 1.42
CA VAL A 262 -21.78 11.54 2.07
C VAL A 262 -21.06 12.51 1.15
N ALA A 263 -21.62 13.70 0.99
CA ALA A 263 -21.08 14.76 0.15
C ALA A 263 -20.94 16.06 0.90
N GLU A 264 -19.91 16.83 0.57
CA GLU A 264 -19.61 18.15 1.11
C GLU A 264 -19.36 19.12 -0.04
N PHE A 265 -20.09 20.23 -0.05
CA PHE A 265 -19.92 21.34 -0.98
C PHE A 265 -19.37 22.55 -0.21
N ARG A 266 -18.33 23.19 -0.73
CA ARG A 266 -17.64 24.33 -0.08
C ARG A 266 -17.24 25.42 -1.07
N ILE A 267 -17.27 26.65 -0.59
CA ILE A 267 -16.80 27.86 -1.25
C ILE A 267 -15.70 28.44 -0.37
N ILE A 268 -14.47 28.45 -0.88
CA ILE A 268 -13.27 28.85 -0.16
C ILE A 268 -12.79 30.17 -0.78
N ASP A 269 -12.51 31.16 0.07
CA ASP A 269 -11.94 32.44 -0.37
C ASP A 269 -10.43 32.32 -0.58
N ASP A 270 -9.94 32.63 -1.79
CA ASP A 270 -8.52 32.51 -2.16
C ASP A 270 -7.67 33.75 -1.80
N ARG A 271 -8.25 34.74 -1.09
CA ARG A 271 -7.65 36.02 -0.63
C ARG A 271 -7.21 37.00 -1.72
N ASP A 272 -7.20 36.57 -2.98
CA ASP A 272 -6.86 37.39 -4.17
C ASP A 272 -8.09 37.87 -4.93
N GLY A 273 -9.26 37.76 -4.28
CA GLY A 273 -10.57 38.13 -4.81
C GLY A 273 -11.22 37.11 -5.73
N ALA A 274 -10.57 35.97 -5.96
CA ALA A 274 -11.18 34.76 -6.50
C ALA A 274 -11.61 33.81 -5.38
N SER A 275 -12.40 32.80 -5.74
CA SER A 275 -12.83 31.75 -4.81
C SER A 275 -12.69 30.36 -5.42
N THR A 276 -12.40 29.37 -4.58
CA THR A 276 -12.41 27.96 -4.96
C THR A 276 -13.72 27.31 -4.53
N VAL A 277 -14.50 26.81 -5.49
CA VAL A 277 -15.65 25.95 -5.22
C VAL A 277 -15.20 24.51 -5.25
N GLN A 278 -15.36 23.78 -4.15
CA GLN A 278 -14.98 22.39 -4.00
C GLN A 278 -16.20 21.53 -3.70
N TRP A 279 -16.28 20.37 -4.34
CA TRP A 279 -17.30 19.37 -4.07
C TRP A 279 -16.63 18.02 -3.87
N SER A 280 -16.80 17.46 -2.68
CA SER A 280 -16.24 16.17 -2.31
C SER A 280 -17.34 15.18 -1.94
N VAL A 281 -17.10 13.91 -2.24
CA VAL A 281 -18.02 12.82 -1.96
C VAL A 281 -17.26 11.59 -1.49
N GLN A 282 -17.86 10.82 -0.60
CA GLN A 282 -17.35 9.56 -0.10
C GLN A 282 -18.48 8.55 -0.06
N PHE A 283 -18.26 7.35 -0.60
CA PHE A 283 -19.28 6.31 -0.67
C PHE A 283 -18.63 4.93 -0.78
N GLU A 284 -19.44 3.90 -0.58
CA GLU A 284 -19.07 2.52 -0.86
C GLU A 284 -19.82 2.03 -2.10
N LEU A 285 -19.13 1.34 -3.01
CA LEU A 285 -19.77 0.69 -4.15
C LEU A 285 -20.49 -0.59 -3.69
N THR A 286 -21.76 -0.75 -4.06
CA THR A 286 -22.52 -1.98 -3.76
C THR A 286 -22.29 -3.08 -4.79
N MET A 287 -21.74 -2.73 -5.96
CA MET A 287 -21.24 -3.63 -7.01
C MET A 287 -19.86 -3.15 -7.47
N HIS A 288 -18.96 -4.06 -7.87
CA HIS A 288 -17.67 -3.69 -8.48
C HIS A 288 -17.90 -3.16 -9.90
N ASP A 289 -18.39 -1.92 -10.00
CA ASP A 289 -18.61 -1.21 -11.25
C ASP A 289 -17.83 0.11 -11.25
N ALA A 290 -16.69 0.13 -11.95
CA ALA A 290 -15.86 1.31 -12.10
C ALA A 290 -16.60 2.46 -12.81
N MET A 291 -17.64 2.16 -13.61
CA MET A 291 -18.42 3.17 -14.32
C MET A 291 -19.24 4.05 -13.38
N THR A 292 -19.71 3.50 -12.25
CA THR A 292 -20.47 4.28 -11.26
C THR A 292 -19.64 5.39 -10.63
N ALA A 293 -18.39 5.12 -10.25
CA ALA A 293 -17.50 6.13 -9.67
C ALA A 293 -17.16 7.23 -10.67
N GLU A 294 -16.92 6.88 -11.94
CA GLU A 294 -16.65 7.85 -12.99
C GLU A 294 -17.89 8.67 -13.36
N GLY A 295 -19.09 8.07 -13.31
CA GLY A 295 -20.35 8.78 -13.47
C GLY A 295 -20.56 9.85 -12.39
N ILE A 296 -20.28 9.51 -11.12
CA ILE A 296 -20.34 10.47 -10.00
C ILE A 296 -19.31 11.58 -10.18
N ARG A 297 -18.07 11.26 -10.59
CA ARG A 297 -17.05 12.27 -10.90
C ARG A 297 -17.50 13.20 -12.02
N THR A 298 -18.08 12.64 -13.08
CA THR A 298 -18.58 13.38 -14.23
C THR A 298 -19.70 14.34 -13.84
N PHE A 299 -20.64 13.90 -13.01
CA PHE A 299 -21.69 14.74 -12.45
C PHE A 299 -21.08 15.95 -11.72
N ILE A 300 -20.19 15.70 -10.76
CA ILE A 300 -19.57 16.76 -9.97
C ILE A 300 -18.81 17.75 -10.87
N LYS A 301 -17.96 17.26 -11.78
CA LYS A 301 -17.19 18.12 -12.71
C LYS A 301 -18.11 18.98 -13.57
N THR A 302 -19.16 18.38 -14.11
CA THR A 302 -20.14 19.06 -14.96
C THR A 302 -20.84 20.21 -14.20
N GLY A 303 -21.20 19.99 -12.94
CA GLY A 303 -21.74 21.04 -12.08
C GLY A 303 -20.75 22.18 -11.83
N LEU A 304 -19.51 21.85 -11.48
CA LEU A 304 -18.46 22.85 -11.24
C LEU A 304 -18.12 23.64 -12.51
N ASP A 305 -18.04 23.00 -13.68
CA ASP A 305 -17.79 23.65 -14.96
C ASP A 305 -18.93 24.60 -15.36
N SER A 306 -20.18 24.24 -15.05
CA SER A 306 -21.34 25.13 -15.23
C SER A 306 -21.24 26.39 -14.36
N ILE A 307 -20.86 26.24 -13.08
CA ILE A 307 -20.60 27.38 -12.18
C ILE A 307 -19.48 28.27 -12.75
N ALA A 308 -18.39 27.67 -13.23
CA ALA A 308 -17.28 28.40 -13.85
C ALA A 308 -17.68 29.13 -15.14
N THR A 309 -18.57 28.55 -15.93
CA THR A 309 -19.13 29.20 -17.11
C THR A 309 -19.99 30.40 -16.73
N ARG A 310 -20.77 30.28 -15.65
CA ARG A 310 -21.69 31.33 -15.18
C ARG A 310 -21.00 32.53 -14.53
N TYR A 311 -19.99 32.29 -13.67
CA TYR A 311 -19.34 33.33 -12.87
C TYR A 311 -17.95 33.73 -13.38
N GLY A 312 -17.52 33.16 -14.51
CA GLY A 312 -16.18 33.35 -15.04
C GLY A 312 -15.18 32.46 -14.32
N ARG A 313 -14.50 31.60 -15.09
CA ARG A 313 -13.36 30.85 -14.59
C ARG A 313 -12.26 31.86 -14.27
N ALA A 314 -11.81 31.90 -13.01
CA ALA A 314 -10.59 32.64 -12.72
C ALA A 314 -9.47 32.00 -13.52
N ALA A 315 -8.60 32.83 -14.10
CA ALA A 315 -7.25 32.37 -14.39
C ALA A 315 -6.80 31.65 -13.13
N ALA A 316 -6.38 30.39 -13.28
CA ALA A 316 -5.82 29.68 -12.16
C ALA A 316 -4.80 30.65 -11.55
N LYS A 317 -4.77 30.80 -10.21
CA LYS A 317 -3.47 31.14 -9.62
C LYS A 317 -2.51 30.20 -10.32
N ALA A 318 -1.30 30.65 -10.62
CA ALA A 318 -0.26 29.66 -10.71
C ALA A 318 -0.29 28.88 -9.37
N ARG A 319 -1.10 27.82 -9.26
CA ARG A 319 -0.53 26.52 -9.02
C ARG A 319 0.72 26.60 -9.87
N LYS A 320 1.87 26.37 -9.27
CA LYS A 320 2.79 25.55 -10.04
C LYS A 320 1.93 24.34 -10.47
N GLU A 321 1.28 24.43 -11.63
CA GLU A 321 1.53 23.49 -12.68
C GLU A 321 3.05 23.43 -12.68
N THR A 322 3.58 22.55 -11.83
CA THR A 322 4.53 21.58 -12.33
C THR A 322 3.89 21.13 -13.63
N THR A 323 4.25 21.81 -14.73
CA THR A 323 4.21 21.21 -16.04
C THR A 323 4.91 19.91 -15.80
N ARG A 324 4.16 18.83 -15.55
CA ARG A 324 4.72 17.55 -15.15
C ARG A 324 5.66 17.25 -16.29
N LEU A 325 6.96 17.33 -16.02
CA LEU A 325 7.95 17.42 -17.08
C LEU A 325 7.72 16.20 -17.97
N ARG A 326 7.27 16.43 -19.23
CA ARG A 326 6.83 15.34 -20.09
C ARG A 326 8.03 14.44 -20.30
N ARG A 327 7.96 13.23 -19.77
CA ARG A 327 9.04 12.26 -19.88
C ARG A 327 8.93 11.54 -21.19
N SER A 328 10.01 11.52 -21.93
CA SER A 328 10.19 10.60 -23.04
C SER A 328 11.04 9.45 -22.56
N GLN A 329 10.61 8.22 -22.83
CA GLN A 329 11.48 7.07 -22.73
C GLN A 329 12.42 7.06 -23.93
N SER A 330 13.67 6.70 -23.70
CA SER A 330 14.71 6.55 -24.71
C SER A 330 15.62 5.40 -24.32
N THR A 331 16.47 4.97 -25.26
CA THR A 331 17.46 3.94 -25.00
C THR A 331 18.83 4.40 -25.48
N CYS A 332 19.89 3.89 -24.84
CA CYS A 332 21.25 4.00 -25.34
C CYS A 332 21.97 2.66 -25.17
N ARG A 333 23.00 2.41 -25.99
CA ARG A 333 23.77 1.17 -25.93
C ARG A 333 25.11 1.41 -25.25
N THR A 334 25.37 0.63 -24.21
CA THR A 334 26.67 0.51 -23.56
C THR A 334 27.37 -0.75 -24.08
N ASN A 335 28.48 -1.17 -23.46
CA ASN A 335 29.22 -2.35 -23.90
C ASN A 335 28.42 -3.66 -23.71
N GLU A 336 27.57 -3.70 -22.68
CA GLU A 336 26.81 -4.88 -22.27
C GLU A 336 25.30 -4.73 -22.43
N LEU A 337 24.77 -3.50 -22.36
CA LEU A 337 23.34 -3.25 -22.21
C LEU A 337 22.77 -2.36 -23.31
N GLU A 338 21.51 -2.59 -23.64
CA GLU A 338 20.64 -1.51 -24.11
C GLU A 338 19.90 -0.95 -22.90
N VAL A 339 20.38 0.18 -22.39
CA VAL A 339 19.86 0.85 -21.19
C VAL A 339 18.65 1.65 -21.58
N ALA A 340 17.50 1.34 -20.98
CA ALA A 340 16.32 2.18 -21.06
C ALA A 340 16.43 3.29 -20.01
N TYR A 341 16.00 4.49 -20.36
CA TYR A 341 15.96 5.61 -19.44
C TYR A 341 14.82 6.56 -19.79
N GLU A 342 14.38 7.32 -18.80
CA GLU A 342 13.48 8.43 -19.03
C GLU A 342 14.22 9.76 -18.97
N VAL A 343 13.84 10.67 -19.84
CA VAL A 343 14.47 11.99 -19.92
C VAL A 343 13.43 13.10 -19.97
N CYS A 344 13.71 14.20 -19.27
CA CYS A 344 12.85 15.37 -19.24
C CYS A 344 13.63 16.65 -18.86
N GLY A 345 12.98 17.81 -18.95
CA GLY A 345 13.62 19.12 -18.73
C GLY A 345 14.19 19.75 -20.01
N PRO A 346 14.65 21.02 -19.95
CA PRO A 346 15.23 21.73 -21.09
C PRO A 346 16.47 21.03 -21.63
N ALA A 347 16.63 20.98 -22.97
CA ALA A 347 17.73 20.25 -23.63
C ALA A 347 19.13 20.82 -23.31
N ASP A 348 19.20 22.11 -22.99
CA ASP A 348 20.38 22.86 -22.55
C ASP A 348 20.48 22.97 -21.01
N GLY A 349 19.63 22.23 -20.29
CA GLY A 349 19.70 22.15 -18.84
C GLY A 349 20.94 21.40 -18.36
N ARG A 350 21.43 21.76 -17.17
CA ARG A 350 22.54 21.05 -16.51
C ARG A 350 22.19 19.56 -16.39
N PRO A 351 23.06 18.61 -16.79
CA PRO A 351 22.75 17.20 -16.68
C PRO A 351 22.57 16.77 -15.22
N LEU A 352 21.42 16.18 -14.92
CA LEU A 352 21.12 15.52 -13.65
C LEU A 352 20.78 14.06 -13.94
N VAL A 353 21.58 13.13 -13.43
CA VAL A 353 21.33 11.69 -13.59
C VAL A 353 20.80 11.15 -12.26
N LEU A 354 19.62 10.52 -12.27
CA LEU A 354 18.92 10.00 -11.09
C LEU A 354 18.79 8.47 -11.15
N VAL A 355 19.50 7.75 -10.28
CA VAL A 355 19.67 6.29 -10.34
C VAL A 355 18.96 5.62 -9.17
N HIS A 356 17.92 4.82 -9.48
CA HIS A 356 17.08 4.18 -8.45
C HIS A 356 17.82 3.06 -7.68
N GLY A 357 17.20 2.61 -6.58
CA GLY A 357 17.66 1.50 -5.75
C GLY A 357 16.94 0.17 -6.04
N TRP A 358 17.07 -0.79 -5.14
CA TRP A 358 16.46 -2.11 -5.17
C TRP A 358 15.59 -2.36 -3.91
N PRO A 359 14.44 -3.04 -3.99
CA PRO A 359 13.74 -3.49 -5.19
C PRO A 359 12.75 -2.42 -5.65
N ASP A 360 13.22 -1.48 -6.46
CA ASP A 360 12.43 -0.33 -6.91
C ASP A 360 12.76 0.03 -8.37
N ASP A 361 12.21 1.13 -8.87
CA ASP A 361 12.43 1.64 -10.22
C ASP A 361 12.47 3.16 -10.32
N VAL A 362 12.55 3.66 -11.55
CA VAL A 362 12.60 5.09 -11.88
C VAL A 362 11.38 5.90 -11.42
N ARG A 363 10.24 5.29 -11.03
CA ARG A 363 9.08 6.02 -10.47
C ARG A 363 9.40 6.66 -9.13
N CYS A 364 10.46 6.23 -8.44
CA CYS A 364 10.90 6.86 -7.19
C CYS A 364 11.24 8.34 -7.36
N TRP A 365 11.58 8.75 -8.59
CA TRP A 365 11.95 10.12 -8.92
C TRP A 365 10.75 11.00 -9.28
N ASP A 366 9.53 10.47 -9.34
CA ASP A 366 8.30 11.21 -9.68
C ASP A 366 8.15 12.49 -8.88
N LYS A 367 8.11 12.34 -7.57
CA LYS A 367 7.95 13.48 -6.67
C LYS A 367 9.19 14.39 -6.67
N VAL A 368 10.41 13.84 -6.79
CA VAL A 368 11.65 14.64 -6.83
C VAL A 368 11.71 15.52 -8.08
N ILE A 369 11.41 14.96 -9.25
CA ILE A 369 11.40 15.66 -10.54
C ILE A 369 10.33 16.77 -10.53
N ASP A 370 9.17 16.51 -9.92
CA ASP A 370 8.14 17.54 -9.74
C ASP A 370 8.67 18.72 -8.91
N ARG A 371 9.46 18.49 -7.85
CA ARG A 371 10.06 19.58 -7.05
C ARG A 371 11.18 20.34 -7.76
N LEU A 372 11.84 19.70 -8.73
CA LEU A 372 12.87 20.33 -9.55
C LEU A 372 12.30 21.04 -10.79
N SER A 373 10.98 20.99 -11.01
CA SER A 373 10.33 21.69 -12.13
C SER A 373 10.59 23.19 -12.08
N GLY A 374 10.95 23.77 -13.24
CA GLY A 374 11.34 25.17 -13.39
C GLY A 374 12.80 25.47 -13.03
N ARG A 375 13.58 24.45 -12.61
CA ARG A 375 15.05 24.54 -12.53
C ARG A 375 15.65 24.13 -13.88
N ASN A 376 16.81 24.69 -14.21
CA ASN A 376 17.49 24.41 -15.48
C ASN A 376 18.27 23.09 -15.44
N PHE A 377 17.58 21.97 -15.21
CA PHE A 377 18.15 20.62 -15.25
C PHE A 377 17.61 19.83 -16.43
N ARG A 378 18.50 19.14 -17.15
CA ARG A 378 18.13 18.05 -18.04
C ARG A 378 18.27 16.75 -17.26
N ILE A 379 17.13 16.13 -16.93
CA ILE A 379 17.07 15.01 -16.00
C ILE A 379 17.01 13.70 -16.77
N TYR A 380 17.91 12.78 -16.44
CA TYR A 380 18.02 11.43 -16.98
C TYR A 380 17.82 10.41 -15.86
N ALA A 381 16.84 9.53 -15.98
CA ALA A 381 16.54 8.47 -15.01
C ALA A 381 16.67 7.10 -15.68
N PRO A 382 17.86 6.45 -15.63
CA PRO A 382 18.05 5.11 -16.18
C PRO A 382 17.40 4.03 -15.32
N TYR A 383 16.87 3.01 -15.98
CA TYR A 383 16.51 1.74 -15.35
C TYR A 383 17.79 0.91 -15.19
N LEU A 384 18.09 0.46 -13.97
CA LEU A 384 19.24 -0.41 -13.68
C LEU A 384 19.16 -1.74 -14.46
N ARG A 385 20.31 -2.42 -14.60
CA ARG A 385 20.35 -3.80 -15.12
C ARG A 385 19.38 -4.69 -14.35
N GLY A 386 18.58 -5.47 -15.08
CA GLY A 386 17.55 -6.32 -14.47
C GLY A 386 16.31 -5.56 -13.98
N SER A 387 16.10 -4.30 -14.36
CA SER A 387 14.90 -3.54 -14.02
C SER A 387 14.23 -2.95 -15.26
N GLY A 388 12.89 -2.95 -15.25
CA GLY A 388 12.09 -2.33 -16.30
C GLY A 388 12.49 -2.81 -17.71
N PRO A 389 12.61 -1.91 -18.71
CA PRO A 389 12.94 -2.29 -20.08
C PRO A 389 14.43 -2.46 -20.40
N THR A 390 15.34 -2.21 -19.45
CA THR A 390 16.80 -2.40 -19.68
C THR A 390 17.10 -3.88 -19.92
N ARG A 391 17.91 -4.18 -20.94
CA ARG A 391 18.26 -5.56 -21.31
C ARG A 391 19.72 -5.73 -21.69
N PHE A 392 20.24 -6.94 -21.51
CA PHE A 392 21.55 -7.33 -22.02
C PHE A 392 21.55 -7.44 -23.54
N LEU A 393 22.64 -6.99 -24.18
CA LEU A 393 22.85 -7.09 -25.64
C LEU A 393 23.14 -8.52 -26.08
N ARG A 394 23.72 -9.34 -25.21
CA ARG A 394 24.12 -10.72 -25.48
C ARG A 394 23.61 -11.65 -24.39
N SER A 395 23.04 -12.78 -24.78
CA SER A 395 22.59 -13.81 -23.84
C SER A 395 23.73 -14.47 -23.09
N SER A 396 24.96 -14.41 -23.59
CA SER A 396 26.16 -14.95 -22.94
C SER A 396 26.74 -14.03 -21.86
N THR A 397 26.34 -12.75 -21.81
CA THR A 397 26.81 -11.83 -20.76
C THR A 397 26.28 -12.28 -19.40
N MET A 398 27.16 -12.32 -18.40
CA MET A 398 26.79 -12.67 -17.04
C MET A 398 25.77 -11.67 -16.47
N ARG A 399 24.73 -12.16 -15.79
CA ARG A 399 23.78 -11.33 -15.04
C ARG A 399 24.38 -10.94 -13.70
N SER A 400 25.50 -10.22 -13.76
CA SER A 400 26.18 -9.75 -12.57
C SER A 400 25.40 -8.61 -11.93
N GLY A 401 24.99 -8.79 -10.68
CA GLY A 401 24.47 -7.75 -9.80
C GLY A 401 25.53 -7.11 -8.90
N ALA A 402 26.83 -7.34 -9.17
CA ALA A 402 27.90 -6.73 -8.39
C ALA A 402 27.93 -5.21 -8.57
N ILE A 403 28.39 -4.48 -7.55
CA ILE A 403 28.46 -3.00 -7.60
C ILE A 403 29.40 -2.50 -8.68
N ALA A 404 30.46 -3.25 -9.01
CA ALA A 404 31.33 -2.93 -10.13
C ALA A 404 30.56 -2.87 -11.45
N ALA A 405 29.62 -3.78 -11.64
CA ALA A 405 28.77 -3.85 -12.81
C ALA A 405 27.83 -2.62 -12.91
N LEU A 406 27.17 -2.27 -11.79
CA LEU A 406 26.34 -1.06 -11.69
C LEU A 406 27.16 0.23 -11.93
N THR A 407 28.38 0.27 -11.42
CA THR A 407 29.32 1.39 -11.58
C THR A 407 29.71 1.56 -13.05
N LEU A 408 30.07 0.46 -13.72
CA LEU A 408 30.45 0.46 -15.13
C LEU A 408 29.28 0.87 -16.04
N ASP A 409 28.08 0.35 -15.79
CA ASP A 409 26.89 0.75 -16.56
C ASP A 409 26.63 2.24 -16.47
N LEU A 410 26.70 2.79 -15.25
CA LEU A 410 26.42 4.20 -15.01
C LEU A 410 27.50 5.11 -15.60
N SER A 411 28.78 4.73 -15.48
CA SER A 411 29.88 5.45 -16.15
C SER A 411 29.69 5.45 -17.67
N GLN A 412 29.44 4.28 -18.26
CA GLN A 412 29.24 4.14 -19.71
C GLN A 412 27.98 4.87 -20.18
N PHE A 413 26.91 4.90 -19.37
CA PHE A 413 25.70 5.68 -19.66
C PHE A 413 26.00 7.17 -19.76
N ILE A 414 26.77 7.71 -18.80
CA ILE A 414 27.22 9.11 -18.80
C ILE A 414 28.11 9.39 -20.01
N ASP A 415 29.04 8.48 -20.34
CA ASP A 415 29.96 8.62 -21.47
C ASP A 415 29.25 8.58 -22.83
N VAL A 416 28.35 7.61 -23.04
CA VAL A 416 27.64 7.40 -24.33
C VAL A 416 26.68 8.55 -24.64
N LEU A 417 26.08 9.15 -23.61
CA LEU A 417 25.24 10.34 -23.76
C LEU A 417 26.05 11.65 -23.80
N ASP A 418 27.39 11.55 -23.70
CA ASP A 418 28.34 12.65 -23.66
C ASP A 418 28.00 13.75 -22.63
N LEU A 419 27.58 13.32 -21.44
CA LEU A 419 27.21 14.24 -20.37
C LEU A 419 28.46 14.77 -19.67
N ASN A 420 28.45 16.05 -19.31
CA ASN A 420 29.52 16.74 -18.60
C ASN A 420 28.91 17.66 -17.52
N ASP A 421 29.66 17.98 -16.47
CA ASP A 421 29.16 18.73 -15.31
C ASP A 421 27.91 18.07 -14.68
N VAL A 422 27.96 16.74 -14.56
CA VAL A 422 26.81 15.92 -14.12
C VAL A 422 26.63 16.03 -12.61
N VAL A 423 25.44 16.42 -12.17
CA VAL A 423 24.98 16.14 -10.80
C VAL A 423 24.44 14.72 -10.78
N LEU A 424 25.00 13.86 -9.93
CA LEU A 424 24.64 12.45 -9.87
C LEU A 424 23.85 12.15 -8.59
N GLY A 425 22.55 11.91 -8.74
CA GLY A 425 21.66 11.51 -7.66
C GLY A 425 21.45 10.00 -7.65
N GLY A 426 21.57 9.35 -6.50
CA GLY A 426 21.27 7.92 -6.37
C GLY A 426 20.74 7.57 -4.98
N TYR A 427 20.01 6.47 -4.87
CA TYR A 427 19.66 5.91 -3.57
C TYR A 427 19.85 4.39 -3.54
N ASP A 428 20.16 3.81 -2.37
CA ASP A 428 20.45 2.38 -2.20
C ASP A 428 21.47 1.84 -3.25
N TRP A 429 21.13 0.92 -4.14
CA TRP A 429 22.00 0.43 -5.21
C TRP A 429 22.47 1.54 -6.14
N GLY A 430 21.59 2.50 -6.44
CA GLY A 430 21.92 3.69 -7.21
C GLY A 430 22.90 4.61 -6.50
N ALA A 431 22.82 4.71 -5.17
CA ALA A 431 23.83 5.43 -4.37
C ALA A 431 25.18 4.71 -4.41
N ARG A 432 25.20 3.37 -4.28
CA ARG A 432 26.42 2.57 -4.41
C ARG A 432 27.08 2.73 -5.78
N ALA A 433 26.29 2.72 -6.85
CA ALA A 433 26.77 2.97 -8.21
C ALA A 433 27.32 4.41 -8.37
N ALA A 434 26.60 5.41 -7.86
CA ALA A 434 27.02 6.80 -7.92
C ALA A 434 28.34 7.04 -7.20
N TYR A 435 28.52 6.44 -6.02
CA TYR A 435 29.81 6.48 -5.33
C TYR A 435 30.92 5.78 -6.09
N GLY A 436 30.64 4.64 -6.74
CA GLY A 436 31.62 3.94 -7.57
C GLY A 436 32.11 4.82 -8.73
N VAL A 437 31.19 5.50 -9.42
CA VAL A 437 31.56 6.44 -10.50
C VAL A 437 32.34 7.62 -9.96
N ALA A 438 31.93 8.19 -8.82
CA ALA A 438 32.63 9.31 -8.21
C ALA A 438 34.02 8.96 -7.68
N ALA A 439 34.24 7.71 -7.27
CA ALA A 439 35.55 7.25 -6.81
C ALA A 439 36.50 6.90 -7.98
N LEU A 440 35.97 6.30 -9.06
CA LEU A 440 36.81 5.72 -10.13
C LEU A 440 36.82 6.51 -11.44
N PHE A 441 35.76 7.25 -11.73
CA PHE A 441 35.53 7.96 -12.99
C PHE A 441 35.01 9.41 -12.78
N PRO A 442 35.56 10.22 -11.84
CA PRO A 442 34.95 11.48 -11.40
C PRO A 442 34.92 12.61 -12.44
N HIS A 443 35.71 12.50 -13.51
CA HIS A 443 36.02 13.58 -14.45
C HIS A 443 34.81 14.32 -15.08
N ARG A 444 33.64 13.68 -15.20
CA ARG A 444 32.41 14.29 -15.74
C ARG A 444 31.44 14.76 -14.66
N LEU A 445 31.76 14.58 -13.38
CA LEU A 445 30.85 14.84 -12.26
C LEU A 445 31.10 16.21 -11.63
N ALA A 446 30.01 16.90 -11.34
CA ALA A 446 30.00 18.11 -10.54
C ALA A 446 29.80 17.85 -9.04
N GLY A 447 29.08 16.77 -8.72
CA GLY A 447 28.79 16.38 -7.35
C GLY A 447 27.82 15.21 -7.27
N VAL A 448 27.71 14.65 -6.07
CA VAL A 448 26.90 13.46 -5.78
C VAL A 448 25.88 13.76 -4.70
N VAL A 449 24.64 13.34 -4.92
CA VAL A 449 23.63 13.23 -3.86
C VAL A 449 23.26 11.76 -3.71
N ALA A 450 23.58 11.19 -2.57
CA ALA A 450 23.28 9.80 -2.25
C ALA A 450 22.23 9.74 -1.15
N ALA A 451 21.40 8.71 -1.15
CA ALA A 451 20.46 8.44 -0.06
C ALA A 451 20.39 6.97 0.32
N ALA A 452 20.07 6.69 1.58
CA ALA A 452 19.76 5.35 2.09
C ALA A 452 20.84 4.28 1.83
N ALA A 453 22.10 4.70 1.64
CA ALA A 453 23.28 3.84 1.67
C ALA A 453 24.52 4.72 1.91
N GLY A 454 25.30 4.42 2.94
CA GLY A 454 26.58 5.08 3.18
C GLY A 454 27.67 4.60 2.21
N TYR A 455 28.72 5.40 1.99
CA TYR A 455 29.87 4.95 1.18
C TYR A 455 30.64 3.81 1.87
N ALA A 456 31.22 2.93 1.05
CA ALA A 456 31.98 1.74 1.45
C ALA A 456 31.18 0.71 2.30
N THR A 457 29.85 0.74 2.26
CA THR A 457 28.96 -0.22 2.97
C THR A 457 28.86 -1.58 2.29
N ALA A 458 29.33 -1.68 1.05
CA ALA A 458 29.37 -2.92 0.30
C ALA A 458 30.48 -3.88 0.72
N ILE A 459 31.48 -3.38 1.44
CA ILE A 459 32.60 -4.19 1.93
C ILE A 459 32.12 -4.87 3.21
N PRO A 460 32.07 -6.21 3.27
CA PRO A 460 31.73 -6.92 4.49
C PRO A 460 32.58 -6.44 5.66
N ALA A 461 31.93 -5.94 6.72
CA ALA A 461 32.64 -5.65 7.95
C ALA A 461 33.28 -6.94 8.49
N SER A 462 34.51 -6.85 9.02
CA SER A 462 35.21 -7.99 9.62
C SER A 462 34.44 -8.61 10.79
N ARG A 463 33.55 -7.83 11.43
CA ARG A 463 32.54 -8.29 12.37
C ARG A 463 31.25 -7.51 12.15
N MET A 464 30.18 -8.22 11.77
CA MET A 464 28.88 -7.61 11.53
C MET A 464 28.08 -7.46 12.84
N PRO A 465 27.52 -6.26 13.13
CA PRO A 465 26.53 -6.08 14.19
C PRO A 465 25.28 -6.94 13.97
N HIS A 466 24.70 -7.49 15.04
CA HIS A 466 23.57 -8.43 14.92
C HIS A 466 22.27 -7.77 14.41
N ASP A 467 22.05 -6.51 14.74
CA ASP A 467 20.96 -5.69 14.23
C ASP A 467 21.08 -5.47 12.72
N LEU A 468 22.30 -5.19 12.23
CA LEU A 468 22.57 -5.07 10.79
C LEU A 468 22.44 -6.43 10.08
N ALA A 469 22.96 -7.50 10.69
CA ALA A 469 22.78 -8.86 10.16
C ALA A 469 21.30 -9.25 10.05
N ARG A 470 20.46 -8.81 11.00
CA ARG A 470 19.01 -8.98 10.97
C ARG A 470 18.35 -8.13 9.90
N ALA A 471 18.78 -6.87 9.71
CA ALA A 471 18.26 -6.01 8.65
C ALA A 471 18.49 -6.64 7.26
N TYR A 472 19.68 -7.19 7.04
CA TYR A 472 20.08 -7.88 5.79
C TYR A 472 19.60 -9.33 5.68
N TRP A 473 18.55 -9.74 6.40
CA TRP A 473 18.09 -11.13 6.40
C TRP A 473 17.77 -11.69 5.01
N TYR A 474 17.26 -10.84 4.13
CA TYR A 474 16.88 -11.17 2.76
C TYR A 474 18.10 -11.50 1.88
N GLU A 475 19.25 -10.92 2.19
CA GLU A 475 20.51 -11.23 1.52
C GLU A 475 20.97 -12.65 1.86
N TRP A 476 20.88 -13.05 3.13
CA TRP A 476 21.16 -14.43 3.55
C TRP A 476 20.14 -15.40 2.96
N TYR A 477 18.89 -14.98 2.90
CA TYR A 477 17.81 -15.78 2.33
C TYR A 477 18.11 -16.11 0.86
N ALA A 478 18.61 -15.14 0.08
CA ALA A 478 19.03 -15.33 -1.31
C ALA A 478 20.11 -16.43 -1.52
N ALA A 479 20.93 -16.71 -0.50
CA ALA A 479 21.92 -17.80 -0.55
C ALA A 479 21.30 -19.20 -0.38
N THR A 480 20.06 -19.30 0.12
CA THR A 480 19.36 -20.58 0.34
C THR A 480 18.56 -21.03 -0.89
N SER A 481 18.29 -22.33 -1.02
CA SER A 481 17.44 -22.83 -2.11
C SER A 481 16.02 -22.24 -2.06
N ASN A 482 15.43 -22.12 -0.87
CA ASN A 482 14.10 -21.54 -0.70
C ASN A 482 14.07 -20.06 -1.06
N GLY A 483 15.10 -19.28 -0.68
CA GLY A 483 15.17 -17.89 -1.07
C GLY A 483 15.42 -17.71 -2.57
N ARG A 484 16.25 -18.55 -3.19
CA ARG A 484 16.37 -18.56 -4.67
C ARG A 484 15.03 -18.79 -5.37
N THR A 485 14.19 -19.69 -4.84
CA THR A 485 12.82 -19.87 -5.34
C THR A 485 11.97 -18.63 -5.09
N ALA A 486 11.98 -18.05 -3.89
CA ALA A 486 11.19 -16.85 -3.59
C ALA A 486 11.56 -15.64 -4.48
N TYR A 487 12.86 -15.42 -4.73
CA TYR A 487 13.34 -14.37 -5.65
C TYR A 487 12.92 -14.60 -7.10
N ARG A 488 12.72 -15.85 -7.53
CA ARG A 488 12.28 -16.16 -8.89
C ARG A 488 10.76 -16.09 -9.03
N ASP A 489 10.07 -16.75 -8.10
CA ASP A 489 8.66 -17.13 -8.26
C ASP A 489 7.71 -16.29 -7.40
N ASP A 490 8.21 -15.67 -6.32
CA ASP A 490 7.41 -14.85 -5.38
C ASP A 490 7.97 -13.43 -5.18
N ARG A 491 8.75 -12.94 -6.14
CA ARG A 491 9.51 -11.69 -6.03
C ARG A 491 8.67 -10.48 -5.62
N LYS A 492 7.45 -10.35 -6.15
CA LYS A 492 6.57 -9.21 -5.86
C LYS A 492 6.10 -9.22 -4.40
N ARG A 493 5.74 -10.38 -3.85
CA ARG A 493 5.33 -10.46 -2.44
C ARG A 493 6.51 -10.26 -1.51
N LEU A 494 7.66 -10.87 -1.84
CA LEU A 494 8.91 -10.65 -1.11
C LEU A 494 9.28 -9.17 -1.07
N CYS A 495 9.34 -8.50 -2.22
CA CYS A 495 9.71 -7.09 -2.30
C CYS A 495 8.71 -6.18 -1.59
N ARG A 496 7.40 -6.49 -1.67
CA ARG A 496 6.38 -5.75 -0.91
C ARG A 496 6.59 -5.86 0.59
N TYR A 497 6.92 -7.06 1.07
CA TYR A 497 7.24 -7.27 2.48
C TYR A 497 8.51 -6.51 2.88
N LEU A 498 9.54 -6.49 2.03
CA LEU A 498 10.75 -5.69 2.28
C LEU A 498 10.43 -4.21 2.39
N TRP A 499 9.66 -3.64 1.46
CA TRP A 499 9.21 -2.24 1.53
C TRP A 499 8.47 -1.94 2.84
N GLN A 500 7.60 -2.85 3.29
CA GLN A 500 6.88 -2.73 4.55
C GLN A 500 7.83 -2.73 5.75
N SER A 501 8.83 -3.61 5.74
CA SER A 501 9.79 -3.76 6.84
C SER A 501 10.78 -2.59 6.93
N TRP A 502 11.18 -2.03 5.79
CA TRP A 502 12.18 -0.95 5.74
C TRP A 502 11.59 0.45 5.93
N SER A 503 10.27 0.59 5.75
CA SER A 503 9.57 1.88 5.88
C SER A 503 8.14 1.66 6.40
N PRO A 504 7.98 1.22 7.66
CA PRO A 504 6.68 0.81 8.20
C PRO A 504 5.71 1.99 8.36
N ALA A 505 6.22 3.19 8.65
CA ALA A 505 5.42 4.40 8.89
C ALA A 505 4.98 5.14 7.62
N TRP A 506 5.43 4.72 6.43
CA TRP A 506 5.14 5.42 5.18
C TRP A 506 3.72 5.08 4.65
N PRO A 507 2.78 6.04 4.62
CA PRO A 507 1.36 5.75 4.32
C PRO A 507 1.09 5.40 2.84
N ASP A 508 1.82 5.99 1.89
CA ASP A 508 1.58 5.79 0.45
C ASP A 508 2.30 4.56 -0.10
N ARG A 509 3.04 3.82 0.74
CA ARG A 509 3.96 2.75 0.35
C ARG A 509 3.32 1.73 -0.59
N ASP A 510 2.13 1.25 -0.28
CA ASP A 510 1.52 0.14 -1.05
C ASP A 510 1.09 0.63 -2.44
N VAL A 511 0.58 1.85 -2.57
CA VAL A 511 0.24 2.47 -3.87
C VAL A 511 1.49 2.68 -4.72
N GLU A 512 2.55 3.18 -4.09
CA GLU A 512 3.83 3.47 -4.75
C GLU A 512 4.57 2.18 -5.14
N PHE A 513 4.40 1.10 -4.36
CA PHE A 513 4.90 -0.22 -4.70
C PHE A 513 4.24 -0.73 -5.98
N GLU A 514 2.91 -0.66 -6.10
CA GLU A 514 2.22 -1.12 -7.31
C GLU A 514 2.67 -0.36 -8.57
N ALA A 515 3.01 0.93 -8.43
CA ALA A 515 3.54 1.72 -9.54
C ALA A 515 4.93 1.23 -10.02
N ALA A 516 5.77 0.71 -9.11
CA ALA A 516 7.11 0.20 -9.41
C ALA A 516 7.16 -1.31 -9.72
N ALA A 517 6.16 -2.07 -9.28
CA ALA A 517 6.19 -3.53 -9.25
C ALA A 517 6.35 -4.17 -10.64
N SER A 518 5.93 -3.51 -11.71
CA SER A 518 6.12 -4.01 -13.08
C SER A 518 7.59 -4.09 -13.50
N SER A 519 8.46 -3.25 -12.93
CA SER A 519 9.90 -3.31 -13.20
C SER A 519 10.55 -4.59 -12.67
N LEU A 520 9.92 -5.26 -11.69
CA LEU A 520 10.37 -6.54 -11.15
C LEU A 520 10.09 -7.72 -12.11
N ASP A 521 9.23 -7.53 -13.11
CA ASP A 521 8.92 -8.53 -14.14
C ASP A 521 10.02 -8.68 -15.20
N ASN A 522 11.07 -7.84 -15.13
CA ASN A 522 12.22 -7.98 -16.00
C ASN A 522 12.80 -9.42 -15.89
N PRO A 523 13.08 -10.08 -17.03
CA PRO A 523 13.49 -11.48 -17.04
C PRO A 523 14.82 -11.72 -16.33
N ASP A 524 15.71 -10.73 -16.30
CA ASP A 524 17.02 -10.81 -15.66
C ASP A 524 16.98 -10.42 -14.17
N TRP A 525 15.85 -9.87 -13.66
CA TRP A 525 15.76 -9.31 -12.29
C TRP A 525 16.20 -10.28 -11.20
N ALA A 526 15.72 -11.53 -11.27
CA ALA A 526 15.99 -12.52 -10.23
C ALA A 526 17.46 -12.93 -10.23
N ASP A 527 18.06 -13.17 -11.39
CA ASP A 527 19.46 -13.58 -11.48
C ASP A 527 20.41 -12.44 -11.07
N ILE A 528 20.08 -11.19 -11.44
CA ILE A 528 20.80 -9.99 -10.98
C ILE A 528 20.74 -9.87 -9.46
N SER A 529 19.54 -9.97 -8.88
CA SER A 529 19.32 -9.83 -7.43
C SER A 529 20.02 -10.93 -6.64
N LEU A 530 19.89 -12.18 -7.08
CA LEU A 530 20.56 -13.32 -6.45
C LEU A 530 22.07 -13.22 -6.55
N HIS A 531 22.59 -12.79 -7.71
CA HIS A 531 24.02 -12.58 -7.89
C HIS A 531 24.54 -11.45 -6.98
N ALA A 532 23.85 -10.32 -6.91
CA ALA A 532 24.25 -9.17 -6.08
C ALA A 532 24.53 -9.59 -4.64
N TYR A 533 23.56 -10.27 -4.00
CA TYR A 533 23.67 -10.66 -2.60
C TYR A 533 24.67 -11.78 -2.37
N ARG A 534 24.75 -12.78 -3.26
CA ARG A 534 25.76 -13.83 -3.13
C ARG A 534 27.18 -13.31 -3.33
N GLN A 535 27.39 -12.42 -4.31
CA GLN A 535 28.70 -11.83 -4.57
C GLN A 535 29.13 -10.90 -3.42
N ARG A 536 28.22 -10.10 -2.86
CA ARG A 536 28.50 -9.25 -1.68
C ARG A 536 29.10 -10.04 -0.52
N TRP A 537 28.62 -11.28 -0.32
CA TRP A 537 29.08 -12.19 0.73
C TRP A 537 30.12 -13.22 0.28
N ARG A 538 30.73 -13.02 -0.91
CA ARG A 538 31.78 -13.90 -1.48
C ARG A 538 31.32 -15.35 -1.69
N ASP A 539 30.02 -15.57 -1.90
CA ASP A 539 29.39 -16.86 -2.24
C ASP A 539 29.15 -17.03 -3.75
N ALA A 540 29.55 -16.03 -4.55
CA ALA A 540 29.58 -16.10 -6.00
C ALA A 540 30.82 -15.36 -6.53
N GLU A 541 31.35 -15.85 -7.65
CA GLU A 541 32.41 -15.15 -8.40
C GLU A 541 31.86 -13.87 -9.02
N GLY A 542 32.73 -12.86 -9.16
CA GLY A 542 32.43 -11.65 -9.91
C GLY A 542 32.35 -11.90 -11.41
N ALA A 543 31.98 -10.86 -12.17
CA ALA A 543 32.06 -10.94 -13.63
C ALA A 543 33.53 -10.82 -14.07
N PRO A 544 34.05 -11.72 -14.94
CA PRO A 544 35.46 -11.71 -15.34
C PRO A 544 35.95 -10.36 -15.90
N ASP A 545 35.11 -9.68 -16.68
CA ASP A 545 35.47 -8.39 -17.28
C ASP A 545 35.41 -7.22 -16.29
N HIS A 546 34.96 -7.44 -15.05
CA HIS A 546 34.76 -6.40 -14.03
C HIS A 546 35.80 -6.45 -12.90
N GLU A 547 36.73 -7.42 -12.93
CA GLU A 547 37.71 -7.69 -11.85
C GLU A 547 38.55 -6.46 -11.44
N ASP A 548 38.99 -5.63 -12.39
CA ASP A 548 39.76 -4.41 -12.05
C ASP A 548 38.94 -3.44 -11.21
N VAL A 549 37.68 -3.22 -11.60
CA VAL A 549 36.77 -2.32 -10.90
C VAL A 549 36.41 -2.90 -9.54
N GLU A 550 36.12 -4.20 -9.45
CA GLU A 550 35.86 -4.88 -8.18
C GLU A 550 37.04 -4.74 -7.21
N ARG A 551 38.27 -4.98 -7.69
CA ARG A 551 39.50 -4.81 -6.89
C ARG A 551 39.66 -3.39 -6.38
N ARG A 552 39.47 -2.38 -7.24
CA ARG A 552 39.60 -0.96 -6.88
C ARG A 552 38.51 -0.50 -5.91
N LEU A 553 37.32 -1.08 -5.95
CA LEU A 553 36.24 -0.76 -5.00
C LEU A 553 36.38 -1.49 -3.66
N ALA A 554 37.10 -2.61 -3.61
CA ALA A 554 37.38 -3.34 -2.36
C ALA A 554 38.28 -2.55 -1.40
N GLU A 555 39.12 -1.66 -1.94
CA GLU A 555 39.90 -0.67 -1.20
C GLU A 555 39.35 0.73 -1.54
N PRO A 556 38.29 1.18 -0.85
CA PRO A 556 37.42 2.25 -1.33
C PRO A 556 38.20 3.56 -1.46
N PRO A 557 38.38 4.10 -2.69
CA PRO A 557 39.16 5.30 -2.93
C PRO A 557 38.49 6.54 -2.33
N THR A 558 39.28 7.58 -2.09
CA THR A 558 38.75 8.88 -1.69
C THR A 558 37.92 9.50 -2.81
N ILE A 559 36.70 9.94 -2.50
CA ILE A 559 35.84 10.68 -3.42
C ILE A 559 36.19 12.17 -3.34
N ASN A 560 36.57 12.76 -4.47
CA ASN A 560 37.04 14.15 -4.56
C ASN A 560 36.02 15.11 -5.17
N VAL A 561 34.75 14.72 -5.26
CA VAL A 561 33.65 15.58 -5.71
C VAL A 561 32.72 15.94 -4.53
N PRO A 562 32.11 17.15 -4.53
CA PRO A 562 31.12 17.54 -3.52
C PRO A 562 30.05 16.47 -3.35
N THR A 563 29.80 16.04 -2.12
CA THR A 563 28.88 14.94 -1.83
C THR A 563 27.94 15.28 -0.68
N ILE A 564 26.64 15.07 -0.88
CA ILE A 564 25.63 15.12 0.18
C ILE A 564 25.02 13.73 0.32
N MET A 565 24.96 13.21 1.54
CA MET A 565 24.37 11.92 1.88
C MET A 565 23.15 12.11 2.78
N LEU A 566 22.01 11.57 2.35
CA LEU A 566 20.75 11.60 3.09
C LEU A 566 20.47 10.23 3.72
N GLN A 567 20.21 10.20 5.02
CA GLN A 567 19.88 8.98 5.75
C GLN A 567 18.50 9.12 6.39
N GLY A 568 17.60 8.15 6.17
CA GLY A 568 16.38 8.03 6.96
C GLY A 568 16.70 7.59 8.38
N ALA A 569 16.15 8.26 9.40
CA ALA A 569 16.35 7.87 10.79
C ALA A 569 15.64 6.55 11.16
N GLU A 570 14.57 6.22 10.42
CA GLU A 570 13.77 5.01 10.60
C GLU A 570 14.08 3.96 9.50
N ASP A 571 15.21 4.10 8.80
CA ASP A 571 15.63 3.18 7.75
C ASP A 571 15.85 1.78 8.35
N GLY A 572 15.01 0.83 7.92
CA GLY A 572 15.04 -0.55 8.38
C GLY A 572 15.93 -1.49 7.57
N ASP A 573 16.61 -1.00 6.52
CA ASP A 573 17.55 -1.76 5.69
C ASP A 573 18.99 -1.32 5.94
N ASP A 574 19.37 -0.17 5.38
CA ASP A 574 20.66 0.47 5.59
C ASP A 574 20.59 1.37 6.82
N LEU A 575 20.68 0.72 7.98
CA LEU A 575 20.54 1.36 9.30
C LEU A 575 21.39 2.64 9.41
N PRO A 576 20.97 3.66 10.18
CA PRO A 576 21.67 4.95 10.26
C PRO A 576 23.17 4.88 10.59
N VAL A 577 23.58 3.89 11.40
CA VAL A 577 24.98 3.62 11.76
C VAL A 577 25.87 3.34 10.55
N THR A 578 25.30 2.83 9.45
CA THR A 578 26.05 2.49 8.23
C THR A 578 26.60 3.72 7.49
N SER A 579 26.05 4.90 7.75
CA SER A 579 26.46 6.16 7.13
C SER A 579 27.21 7.10 8.09
N GLU A 580 27.39 6.72 9.35
CA GLU A 580 28.13 7.52 10.33
C GLU A 580 29.65 7.41 10.11
N HIS A 581 30.36 8.47 10.48
CA HIS A 581 31.82 8.52 10.51
C HIS A 581 32.51 8.21 9.16
N LYS A 582 31.93 8.71 8.05
CA LYS A 582 32.39 8.48 6.68
C LYS A 582 33.24 9.61 6.10
N GLU A 583 33.46 10.69 6.84
CA GLU A 583 34.13 11.92 6.40
C GLU A 583 35.52 11.62 5.79
N ARG A 584 36.25 10.65 6.36
CA ARG A 584 37.59 10.23 5.89
C ARG A 584 37.64 9.75 4.43
N TYR A 585 36.50 9.36 3.86
CA TYR A 585 36.43 8.90 2.48
C TYR A 585 36.22 10.03 1.47
N PHE A 586 36.09 11.28 1.92
CA PHE A 586 35.79 12.42 1.07
C PHE A 586 36.92 13.45 1.17
N GLY A 587 37.58 13.73 0.05
CA GLY A 587 38.62 14.74 -0.07
C GLY A 587 38.08 16.14 -0.42
N SER A 588 36.81 16.21 -0.80
CA SER A 588 36.04 17.43 -1.05
C SER A 588 34.94 17.62 0.00
N SER A 589 34.04 18.58 -0.17
CA SER A 589 32.95 18.83 0.77
C SER A 589 32.04 17.61 0.90
N TYR A 590 31.86 17.13 2.13
CA TYR A 590 30.93 16.06 2.47
C TYR A 590 29.96 16.53 3.55
N GLU A 591 28.67 16.31 3.32
CA GLU A 591 27.63 16.58 4.30
C GLU A 591 26.73 15.35 4.47
N ARG A 592 26.49 14.95 5.72
CA ARG A 592 25.49 13.94 6.06
C ARG A 592 24.27 14.59 6.69
N ARG A 593 23.07 14.28 6.17
CA ARG A 593 21.79 14.76 6.69
C ARG A 593 20.95 13.57 7.16
N LEU A 594 20.69 13.49 8.47
CA LEU A 594 19.77 12.51 9.05
C LEU A 594 18.34 13.08 9.03
N LEU A 595 17.38 12.29 8.56
CA LEU A 595 16.00 12.70 8.33
C LEU A 595 15.04 11.98 9.31
N PRO A 596 14.53 12.68 10.34
CA PRO A 596 13.61 12.09 11.32
C PRO A 596 12.30 11.63 10.69
N GLY A 597 11.81 10.45 11.09
CA GLY A 597 10.53 9.89 10.64
C GLY A 597 10.52 9.39 9.19
N ILE A 598 11.68 9.32 8.53
CA ILE A 598 11.85 8.84 7.16
C ILE A 598 12.54 7.48 7.20
N GLY A 599 12.01 6.53 6.44
CA GLY A 599 12.58 5.21 6.23
C GLY A 599 13.62 5.15 5.10
N HIS A 600 13.68 4.00 4.45
CA HIS A 600 14.65 3.68 3.40
C HIS A 600 14.36 4.38 2.07
N PHE A 601 13.09 4.59 1.69
CA PHE A 601 12.73 5.11 0.37
C PHE A 601 12.75 6.64 0.35
N VAL A 602 13.87 7.24 0.76
CA VAL A 602 14.07 8.70 0.89
C VAL A 602 13.54 9.53 -0.30
N PRO A 603 13.78 9.21 -1.58
CA PRO A 603 13.22 10.02 -2.68
C PRO A 603 11.70 9.97 -2.78
N ARG A 604 11.05 8.90 -2.28
CA ARG A 604 9.59 8.75 -2.25
C ARG A 604 8.96 9.38 -1.00
N GLU A 605 9.62 9.22 0.14
CA GLU A 605 9.15 9.67 1.46
C GLU A 605 9.47 11.14 1.74
N ALA A 606 10.66 11.59 1.35
CA ALA A 606 11.16 12.95 1.55
C ALA A 606 11.64 13.63 0.25
N PRO A 607 10.80 13.70 -0.80
CA PRO A 607 11.19 14.25 -2.11
C PRO A 607 11.69 15.70 -2.05
N ASP A 608 11.16 16.51 -1.12
CA ASP A 608 11.64 17.89 -0.90
C ASP A 608 13.09 17.93 -0.40
N ARG A 609 13.45 17.00 0.49
CA ARG A 609 14.79 16.93 1.07
C ARG A 609 15.80 16.47 0.04
N PHE A 610 15.43 15.48 -0.78
CA PHE A 610 16.27 15.03 -1.88
C PHE A 610 16.47 16.13 -2.94
N ALA A 611 15.39 16.79 -3.37
CA ALA A 611 15.47 17.89 -4.34
C ALA A 611 16.28 19.09 -3.79
N ALA A 612 16.17 19.41 -2.50
CA ALA A 612 16.99 20.43 -1.87
C ALA A 612 18.49 20.06 -1.90
N ALA A 613 18.84 18.82 -1.56
CA ALA A 613 20.23 18.36 -1.64
C ALA A 613 20.81 18.47 -3.05
N ILE A 614 20.02 18.16 -4.09
CA ILE A 614 20.44 18.36 -5.48
C ILE A 614 20.75 19.83 -5.78
N LEU A 615 19.96 20.75 -5.23
CA LEU A 615 20.15 22.20 -5.43
C LEU A 615 21.32 22.77 -4.64
N ASP A 616 21.75 22.10 -3.58
CA ASP A 616 22.89 22.50 -2.75
C ASP A 616 24.24 22.08 -3.35
N ILE A 617 24.24 21.21 -4.37
CA ILE A 617 25.46 20.90 -5.12
C ILE A 617 25.94 22.16 -5.85
N PRO A 618 27.21 22.59 -5.66
CA PRO A 618 27.75 23.78 -6.31
C PRO A 618 27.57 23.75 -7.83
N LYS A 619 27.43 24.95 -8.40
CA LYS A 619 27.46 25.14 -9.85
C LYS A 619 28.87 25.03 -10.39
#